data_AF-A0A1Y3F0E3-F1
#
_entry.id   AF-A0A1Y3F0E3-F1
#
_cell.length_a   1.000
_cell.length_b   1.000
_cell.length_c   1.000
_cell.angle_alpha   90.00
_cell.angle_beta   90.00
_cell.angle_gamma   90.00
#
_symmetry.space_group_name_H-M   'P 1'
#
loop_
_entity.id
_entity.type
_entity.pdbx_description
1 polymer ?
#
loop_
_entity_poly.entity_id
_entity_poly.type
_entity_poly.pdbx_seq_one_letter_code
_entity_poly.pdbx_strand_id
1 'polypeptide(L)'
;MDEESLKLLFHAFGAVESVNFYSKCNFDKYNDQQKNCSLMWKNQCIIGFKKWKRDYASSFLTKDDYCSAVDLLEKYQERVVNEKKKKKSDLENDEDGWVTVSRGYKNCIKDSKVKQKKKKSCGDLVPFYRFEIRESKRKMIEDLQRKFEEDKKRIAHMQAVRKFKPY
;
A
#
# COMPACT_ATOMS: atom_id res chain seq x y z
N MET A 1 -37.52 -11.68 39.09
CA MET A 1 -38.28 -10.51 38.62
C MET A 1 -39.01 -11.00 37.39
N ASP A 2 -40.19 -11.54 37.65
CA ASP A 2 -40.74 -12.61 36.83
C ASP A 2 -41.67 -12.02 35.76
N GLU A 3 -41.73 -12.69 34.61
CA GLU A 3 -42.32 -12.20 33.35
C GLU A 3 -43.79 -11.76 33.45
N GLU A 4 -44.48 -12.17 34.51
CA GLU A 4 -45.87 -11.78 34.77
C GLU A 4 -46.03 -10.30 35.14
N SER A 5 -45.01 -9.68 35.74
CA SER A 5 -45.03 -8.25 36.08
C SER A 5 -44.95 -7.34 34.85
N LEU A 6 -44.33 -7.82 33.76
CA LEU A 6 -44.19 -7.05 32.52
C LEU A 6 -45.45 -7.13 31.65
N LYS A 7 -46.24 -8.20 31.77
CA LYS A 7 -47.51 -8.37 31.04
C LYS A 7 -48.63 -7.49 31.60
N LEU A 8 -48.67 -7.25 32.92
CA LEU A 8 -49.62 -6.33 33.55
C LEU A 8 -49.34 -4.85 33.20
N LEU A 9 -48.08 -4.51 32.92
CA LEU A 9 -47.68 -3.15 32.54
C LEU A 9 -48.04 -2.84 31.07
N PHE A 10 -48.11 -3.86 30.20
CA PHE A 10 -48.49 -3.71 28.80
C PHE A 10 -50.01 -3.70 28.56
N HIS A 11 -50.82 -4.18 29.51
CA HIS A 11 -52.28 -4.24 29.37
C HIS A 11 -53.00 -2.94 29.81
N ALA A 12 -52.25 -1.95 30.31
CA ALA A 12 -52.76 -0.67 30.83
C ALA A 12 -52.75 0.50 29.83
N PHE A 13 -52.26 0.32 28.60
CA PHE A 13 -52.33 1.34 27.55
C PHE A 13 -53.22 0.85 26.40
N GLY A 14 -54.51 1.16 26.54
CA GLY A 14 -55.53 0.92 25.51
C GLY A 14 -55.27 1.70 24.21
N ALA A 15 -55.93 1.23 23.16
CA ALA A 15 -55.79 1.60 21.77
C ALA A 15 -55.86 3.11 21.46
N VAL A 16 -55.03 3.55 20.51
CA VAL A 16 -55.28 4.75 19.70
C VAL A 16 -55.15 4.35 18.24
N GLU A 17 -56.27 4.32 17.54
CA GLU A 17 -56.32 4.30 16.09
C GLU A 17 -55.98 5.70 15.52
N SER A 18 -55.29 5.66 14.36
CA SER A 18 -55.12 6.72 13.37
C SER A 18 -54.15 7.87 13.68
N VAL A 19 -53.03 7.91 12.94
CA VAL A 19 -52.65 9.07 12.12
C VAL A 19 -51.98 8.54 10.84
N ASN A 20 -52.59 8.81 9.70
CA ASN A 20 -51.99 8.60 8.38
C ASN A 20 -50.70 9.42 8.27
N PHE A 21 -49.58 8.77 7.90
CA PHE A 21 -48.44 9.48 7.35
C PHE A 21 -48.15 9.01 5.92
N TYR A 22 -48.09 10.02 5.05
CA TYR A 22 -48.11 9.96 3.61
C TYR A 22 -46.90 9.24 2.99
N SER A 23 -47.12 8.79 1.76
CA SER A 23 -46.16 8.77 0.64
C SER A 23 -45.13 7.63 0.55
N LYS A 24 -45.61 6.52 -0.01
CA LYS A 24 -45.00 5.73 -1.10
C LYS A 24 -43.66 6.27 -1.63
N CYS A 25 -42.54 5.76 -1.11
CA CYS A 25 -41.24 5.87 -1.77
C CYS A 25 -41.07 4.69 -2.75
N ASN A 26 -41.21 4.98 -4.05
CA ASN A 26 -40.82 4.08 -5.13
C ASN A 26 -39.29 3.84 -5.07
N PHE A 27 -38.83 2.77 -4.42
CA PHE A 27 -37.44 2.30 -4.53
C PHE A 27 -37.32 0.85 -5.04
N ASP A 28 -38.41 0.25 -5.55
CA ASP A 28 -38.40 -1.15 -6.01
C ASP A 28 -38.33 -1.29 -7.54
N LYS A 29 -37.69 -0.34 -8.24
CA LYS A 29 -37.58 -0.39 -9.72
C LYS A 29 -36.17 -0.67 -10.26
N TYR A 30 -35.21 -1.02 -9.41
CA TYR A 30 -33.87 -1.41 -9.87
C TYR A 30 -33.35 -2.69 -9.20
N ASN A 31 -34.11 -3.77 -9.29
CA ASN A 31 -33.56 -5.09 -8.98
C ASN A 31 -34.06 -6.21 -9.90
N ASP A 32 -34.33 -5.91 -11.17
CA ASP A 32 -34.79 -6.90 -12.15
C ASP A 32 -33.72 -7.32 -13.18
N GLN A 33 -32.44 -6.99 -12.93
CA GLN A 33 -31.31 -7.53 -13.71
C GLN A 33 -30.41 -8.49 -12.92
N GLN A 34 -30.79 -8.89 -11.70
CA GLN A 34 -30.08 -9.93 -10.93
C GLN A 34 -30.56 -11.36 -11.25
N LYS A 35 -31.09 -11.60 -12.44
CA LYS A 35 -31.45 -12.94 -12.92
C LYS A 35 -30.54 -13.38 -14.06
N ASN A 36 -29.23 -13.16 -13.97
CA ASN A 36 -28.25 -14.00 -14.67
C ASN A 36 -26.83 -13.87 -14.09
N CYS A 37 -26.61 -14.47 -12.91
CA CYS A 37 -25.27 -14.88 -12.46
C CYS A 37 -25.40 -16.24 -11.78
N SER A 38 -26.13 -17.14 -12.44
CA SER A 38 -26.13 -18.57 -12.15
C SER A 38 -25.27 -19.22 -13.22
N LEU A 39 -23.95 -19.24 -13.02
CA LEU A 39 -23.03 -20.27 -13.51
C LEU A 39 -21.60 -19.90 -13.11
N MET A 40 -20.98 -20.82 -12.36
CA MET A 40 -19.55 -20.86 -12.05
C MET A 40 -19.05 -19.80 -11.05
N TRP A 41 -19.18 -20.10 -9.76
CA TRP A 41 -18.13 -20.16 -8.71
C TRP A 41 -18.87 -20.20 -7.37
N LYS A 42 -18.65 -21.24 -6.55
CA LYS A 42 -19.35 -21.48 -5.26
C LYS A 42 -18.95 -20.48 -4.15
N ASN A 43 -18.52 -19.28 -4.52
CA ASN A 43 -18.25 -18.19 -3.62
C ASN A 43 -19.11 -17.02 -4.10
N GLN A 44 -20.28 -16.87 -3.48
CA GLN A 44 -21.11 -15.68 -3.62
C GLN A 44 -20.21 -14.46 -3.35
N CYS A 45 -19.77 -13.78 -4.40
CA CYS A 45 -18.90 -12.63 -4.24
C CYS A 45 -19.69 -11.56 -3.50
N ILE A 46 -19.28 -11.25 -2.26
CA ILE A 46 -19.88 -10.19 -1.46
C ILE A 46 -19.46 -8.87 -2.13
N ILE A 47 -20.34 -8.31 -2.97
CA ILE A 47 -20.12 -7.09 -3.75
C ILE A 47 -21.14 -6.02 -3.34
N GLY A 48 -20.81 -4.75 -3.58
CA GLY A 48 -21.71 -3.61 -3.38
C GLY A 48 -22.14 -3.44 -1.93
N PHE A 49 -23.44 -3.25 -1.69
CA PHE A 49 -23.97 -2.93 -0.37
C PHE A 49 -23.72 -4.01 0.69
N LYS A 50 -23.77 -5.29 0.31
CA LYS A 50 -23.44 -6.41 1.22
C LYS A 50 -21.98 -6.36 1.64
N LYS A 51 -21.09 -5.96 0.73
CA LYS A 51 -19.66 -5.77 1.03
C LYS A 51 -19.48 -4.63 2.01
N TRP A 52 -20.08 -3.48 1.72
CA TRP A 52 -19.94 -2.29 2.55
C TRP A 52 -20.48 -2.50 3.96
N LYS A 53 -21.62 -3.17 4.12
CA LYS A 53 -22.14 -3.53 5.44
C LYS A 53 -21.15 -4.38 6.24
N ARG A 54 -20.56 -5.39 5.61
CA ARG A 54 -19.56 -6.28 6.23
C ARG A 54 -18.29 -5.52 6.58
N ASP A 55 -17.75 -4.77 5.62
CA ASP A 55 -16.52 -4.00 5.78
C ASP A 55 -16.68 -2.94 6.89
N TYR A 56 -17.83 -2.24 6.91
CA TYR A 56 -18.19 -1.30 7.97
C TYR A 56 -18.30 -1.99 9.33
N ALA A 57 -19.00 -3.12 9.43
CA ALA A 57 -19.08 -3.89 10.67
C ALA A 57 -17.69 -4.35 11.16
N SER A 58 -16.80 -4.77 10.24
CA SER A 58 -15.42 -5.17 10.55
C SER A 58 -14.46 -4.01 10.82
N SER A 59 -14.86 -2.77 10.51
CA SER A 59 -14.04 -1.59 10.81
C SER A 59 -14.06 -1.26 12.30
N PHE A 60 -15.08 -1.73 13.03
CA PHE A 60 -15.13 -1.66 14.47
C PHE A 60 -14.32 -2.80 15.08
N LEU A 61 -13.30 -2.44 15.86
CA LEU A 61 -12.54 -3.40 16.63
C LEU A 61 -13.35 -3.83 17.85
N THR A 62 -13.32 -5.13 18.15
CA THR A 62 -13.84 -5.66 19.40
C THR A 62 -12.84 -5.41 20.53
N LYS A 63 -13.31 -5.46 21.78
CA LYS A 63 -12.43 -5.33 22.95
C LYS A 63 -11.30 -6.36 22.94
N ASP A 64 -11.60 -7.58 22.52
CA ASP A 64 -10.64 -8.68 22.44
C ASP A 64 -9.55 -8.39 21.39
N ASP A 65 -9.92 -7.82 20.24
CA ASP A 65 -8.97 -7.40 19.21
C ASP A 65 -7.99 -6.34 19.75
N TYR A 66 -8.48 -5.35 20.50
CA TYR A 66 -7.64 -4.33 21.13
C TYR A 66 -6.67 -4.94 22.15
N CYS A 67 -7.14 -5.81 23.04
CA CYS A 67 -6.29 -6.49 24.00
C CYS A 67 -5.17 -7.27 23.29
N SER A 68 -5.52 -8.04 22.25
CA SER A 68 -4.55 -8.80 21.46
C SER A 68 -3.48 -7.90 20.80
N ALA A 69 -3.87 -6.72 20.31
CA ALA A 69 -2.96 -5.77 19.70
C ALA A 69 -1.99 -5.16 20.73
N VAL A 70 -2.47 -4.88 21.93
CA VAL A 70 -1.65 -4.38 23.04
C VAL A 70 -0.63 -5.44 23.48
N ASP A 71 -1.05 -6.70 23.64
CA ASP A 71 -0.15 -7.81 23.98
C ASP A 71 0.98 -7.98 22.95
N LEU A 72 0.66 -7.81 21.66
CA LEU A 72 1.66 -7.87 20.58
C LEU A 72 2.65 -6.71 20.64
N LEU A 73 2.17 -5.51 20.97
CA LEU A 73 3.01 -4.33 21.13
C LEU A 73 3.96 -4.47 22.32
N GLU A 74 3.47 -4.97 23.45
CA GLU A 74 4.27 -5.21 24.64
C GLU A 74 5.40 -6.23 24.35
N LYS A 75 5.07 -7.38 23.76
CA LYS A 75 6.06 -8.38 23.32
C LYS A 75 7.10 -7.81 22.36
N TYR A 76 6.71 -6.85 21.51
CA TYR A 76 7.67 -6.16 20.64
C TYR A 76 8.59 -5.23 21.43
N GLN A 77 8.04 -4.42 22.34
CA GLN A 77 8.82 -3.52 23.19
C GLN A 77 9.81 -4.29 24.06
N GLU A 78 9.39 -5.40 24.64
CA GLU A 78 10.26 -6.32 25.39
C GLU A 78 11.43 -6.82 24.55
N ARG A 79 11.17 -7.28 23.31
CA ARG A 79 12.23 -7.71 22.38
C ARG A 79 13.23 -6.59 22.10
N VAL A 80 12.75 -5.39 21.81
CA VAL A 80 13.60 -4.22 21.53
C VAL A 80 14.45 -3.85 22.75
N VAL A 81 13.88 -3.89 23.96
CA VAL A 81 14.62 -3.62 25.20
C VAL A 81 15.66 -4.70 25.46
N ASN A 82 15.31 -5.98 25.28
CA ASN A 82 16.21 -7.10 25.52
C ASN A 82 17.39 -7.09 24.53
N GLU A 83 17.14 -6.78 23.25
CA GLU A 83 18.21 -6.58 22.25
C GLU A 83 19.14 -5.42 22.62
N LYS A 84 18.61 -4.31 23.14
CA LYS A 84 19.42 -3.18 23.62
C LYS A 84 20.24 -3.56 24.85
N LYS A 85 19.70 -4.36 25.77
CA LYS A 85 20.42 -4.87 26.95
C LYS A 85 21.55 -5.80 26.54
N LYS A 86 21.29 -6.77 25.67
CA LYS A 86 22.33 -7.67 25.12
C LYS A 86 23.46 -6.89 24.45
N LYS A 87 23.13 -5.93 23.59
CA LYS A 87 24.15 -5.07 22.97
C LYS A 87 24.94 -4.21 23.97
N LYS A 88 24.35 -3.88 25.13
CA LYS A 88 25.06 -3.16 26.20
C LYS A 88 25.95 -4.09 27.00
N SER A 89 25.50 -5.31 27.33
CA SER A 89 26.35 -6.30 28.00
C SER A 89 27.50 -6.74 27.10
N ASP A 90 27.29 -6.84 25.79
CA ASP A 90 28.37 -7.11 24.82
C ASP A 90 29.38 -5.94 24.71
N LEU A 91 29.07 -4.78 25.30
CA LEU A 91 29.97 -3.61 25.42
C LEU A 91 30.54 -3.46 26.84
N GLU A 92 30.12 -4.28 27.81
CA GLU A 92 30.65 -4.26 29.16
C GLU A 92 31.99 -5.01 29.19
N ASN A 93 33.03 -4.22 29.52
CA ASN A 93 34.46 -4.50 29.61
C ASN A 93 34.92 -5.97 29.64
N ASP A 94 35.83 -6.28 28.72
CA ASP A 94 36.76 -7.39 28.86
C ASP A 94 37.66 -7.18 30.10
N GLU A 95 38.12 -8.26 30.73
CA GLU A 95 39.05 -8.28 31.88
C GLU A 95 40.37 -7.48 31.62
N ASP A 96 40.66 -7.16 30.36
CA ASP A 96 41.81 -6.37 29.89
C ASP A 96 41.54 -4.84 29.77
N GLY A 97 40.40 -4.33 30.21
CA GLY A 97 40.16 -2.89 30.41
C GLY A 97 40.09 -2.03 29.13
N TRP A 98 39.98 -2.63 27.95
CA TRP A 98 39.76 -1.92 26.69
C TRP A 98 38.26 -1.72 26.42
N VAL A 99 37.84 -0.46 26.26
CA VAL A 99 36.44 -0.11 25.94
C VAL A 99 36.22 -0.07 24.44
N THR A 100 35.34 -0.93 23.92
CA THR A 100 34.98 -0.96 22.49
C THR A 100 34.10 0.24 22.12
N VAL A 101 34.66 1.23 21.42
CA VAL A 101 33.89 2.37 20.88
C VAL A 101 33.02 1.92 19.71
N SER A 102 31.78 1.50 20.00
CA SER A 102 30.82 1.19 18.94
C SER A 102 30.18 2.45 18.36
N ARG A 103 30.13 2.54 17.03
CA ARG A 103 29.45 3.64 16.33
C ARG A 103 27.95 3.56 16.63
N GLY A 104 27.41 4.62 17.23
CA GLY A 104 26.00 4.70 17.64
C GLY A 104 25.04 4.16 16.59
N TYR A 105 24.11 3.32 17.03
CA TYR A 105 23.13 2.64 16.19
C TYR A 105 22.21 3.66 15.51
N LYS A 106 22.52 4.00 14.25
CA LYS A 106 21.61 4.75 13.39
C LYS A 106 20.55 3.76 12.90
N ASN A 107 19.29 3.95 13.30
CA ASN A 107 18.12 3.30 12.69
C ASN A 107 18.03 3.71 11.22
N CYS A 108 18.88 3.14 10.36
CA CYS A 108 18.72 3.28 8.93
C CYS A 108 17.62 2.30 8.50
N ILE A 109 16.40 2.80 8.41
CA ILE A 109 15.33 2.15 7.65
C ILE A 109 15.88 2.03 6.23
N LYS A 110 16.33 0.83 5.85
CA LYS A 110 16.79 0.54 4.50
C LYS A 110 15.54 0.39 3.63
N ASP A 111 15.02 1.51 3.14
CA ASP A 111 14.01 1.51 2.09
C ASP A 111 14.61 0.85 0.84
N SER A 112 14.32 -0.44 0.67
CA SER A 112 14.87 -1.31 -0.37
C SER A 112 14.39 -1.00 -1.80
N LYS A 113 13.87 0.21 -2.04
CA LYS A 113 13.37 0.67 -3.35
C LYS A 113 13.80 2.07 -3.74
N VAL A 114 14.71 2.71 -3.00
CA VAL A 114 15.38 3.89 -3.55
C VAL A 114 16.38 3.38 -4.58
N LYS A 115 16.00 3.49 -5.87
CA LYS A 115 16.86 3.26 -7.04
C LYS A 115 18.29 3.57 -6.64
N GLN A 116 19.15 2.54 -6.68
CA GLN A 116 20.58 2.71 -6.55
C GLN A 116 21.02 3.63 -7.68
N LYS A 117 20.93 4.96 -7.46
CA LYS A 117 21.68 5.93 -8.23
C LYS A 117 23.10 5.44 -8.08
N LYS A 118 23.67 4.89 -9.16
CA LYS A 118 25.07 4.49 -9.20
C LYS A 118 25.81 5.65 -8.56
N LYS A 119 26.34 5.42 -7.37
CA LYS A 119 27.07 6.45 -6.66
C LYS A 119 28.17 6.82 -7.64
N LYS A 120 28.13 8.06 -8.14
CA LYS A 120 29.26 8.59 -8.93
C LYS A 120 30.48 8.28 -8.09
N SER A 121 31.46 7.61 -8.70
CA SER A 121 32.63 7.18 -7.94
C SER A 121 33.18 8.42 -7.24
N CYS A 122 33.52 8.30 -5.95
CA CYS A 122 34.12 9.42 -5.20
C CYS A 122 35.51 9.67 -5.79
N GLY A 123 35.56 10.43 -6.88
CA GLY A 123 36.72 10.57 -7.74
C GLY A 123 36.38 11.17 -9.12
N ASP A 124 35.16 10.97 -9.61
CA ASP A 124 34.68 11.69 -10.80
C ASP A 124 34.44 13.16 -10.40
N LEU A 125 35.36 14.05 -10.78
CA LEU A 125 35.20 15.49 -10.63
C LEU A 125 33.87 15.88 -11.28
N VAL A 126 32.91 16.30 -10.46
CA VAL A 126 31.70 16.95 -10.98
C VAL A 126 32.19 18.16 -11.77
N PRO A 127 31.79 18.32 -13.04
CA PRO A 127 32.26 19.43 -13.85
C PRO A 127 31.99 20.74 -13.11
N PHE A 128 33.06 21.47 -12.80
CA PHE A 128 33.01 22.63 -11.92
C PHE A 128 32.47 23.84 -12.68
N TYR A 129 32.84 23.95 -13.95
CA TYR A 129 32.49 25.10 -14.76
C TYR A 129 31.28 24.85 -15.64
N ARG A 130 30.53 25.94 -15.89
CA ARG A 130 29.36 25.92 -16.77
C ARG A 130 29.70 25.54 -18.22
N PHE A 131 30.92 25.83 -18.70
CA PHE A 131 31.32 25.50 -20.07
C PHE A 131 31.49 23.99 -20.27
N GLU A 132 32.06 23.27 -19.29
CA GLU A 132 32.24 21.81 -19.32
C GLU A 132 30.89 21.11 -19.47
N ILE A 133 29.89 21.57 -18.71
CA ILE A 133 28.51 21.06 -18.77
C ILE A 133 27.88 21.33 -20.14
N ARG A 134 28.10 22.52 -20.72
CA ARG A 134 27.56 22.85 -22.06
C ARG A 134 28.22 22.00 -23.13
N GLU A 135 29.54 21.81 -23.07
CA GLU A 135 30.27 20.97 -24.01
C GLU A 135 29.88 19.51 -23.92
N SER A 136 29.74 18.97 -22.71
CA SER A 136 29.30 17.58 -22.54
C SER A 136 27.90 17.36 -23.12
N LYS A 137 26.99 18.33 -22.95
CA LYS A 137 25.65 18.29 -23.55
C LYS A 137 25.69 18.40 -25.07
N ARG A 138 26.50 19.30 -25.63
CA ARG A 138 26.66 19.45 -27.09
C ARG A 138 27.19 18.17 -27.73
N LYS A 139 28.27 17.59 -27.19
CA LYS A 139 28.84 16.32 -27.65
C LYS A 139 27.80 15.18 -27.61
N MET A 140 27.02 15.10 -26.54
CA MET A 140 25.95 14.10 -26.42
C MET A 140 24.86 14.27 -27.50
N ILE A 141 24.49 15.52 -27.83
CA ILE A 141 23.51 15.80 -28.88
C ILE A 141 24.06 15.45 -30.26
N GLU A 142 25.30 15.84 -30.55
CA GLU A 142 26.01 15.51 -31.80
C GLU A 142 26.11 14.00 -32.01
N ASP A 143 26.43 13.25 -30.95
CA ASP A 143 26.47 11.78 -30.98
C ASP A 143 25.10 11.16 -31.29
N LEU A 144 24.03 11.71 -30.74
CA LEU A 144 22.66 11.26 -31.01
C LEU A 144 22.25 11.54 -32.47
N GLN A 145 22.58 12.73 -32.98
CA GLN A 145 22.29 13.11 -34.37
C GLN A 145 23.03 12.20 -35.35
N ARG A 146 24.33 11.95 -35.11
CA ARG A 146 25.14 11.04 -35.92
C ARG A 146 24.53 9.63 -35.99
N LYS A 147 24.18 9.05 -34.83
CA LYS A 147 23.54 7.72 -34.77
C LYS A 147 22.20 7.71 -35.51
N PHE A 148 21.41 8.77 -35.39
CA PHE A 148 20.14 8.87 -36.08
C PHE A 148 20.29 8.92 -37.60
N GLU A 149 21.30 9.63 -38.11
CA GLU A 149 21.61 9.66 -39.54
C GLU A 149 22.07 8.30 -40.06
N GLU A 150 22.91 7.60 -39.31
CA GLU A 150 23.32 6.22 -39.63
C GLU A 150 22.12 5.27 -39.68
N ASP A 151 21.23 5.36 -38.69
CA ASP A 151 20.01 4.56 -38.63
C ASP A 151 19.07 4.88 -39.80
N LYS A 152 18.92 6.17 -40.16
CA LYS A 152 18.14 6.60 -41.32
C LYS A 152 18.69 5.99 -42.61
N LYS A 153 20.02 5.99 -42.80
CA LYS A 153 20.68 5.35 -43.96
C LYS A 153 20.44 3.84 -43.96
N ARG A 154 20.55 3.18 -42.81
CA ARG A 154 20.30 1.73 -42.67
C ARG A 154 18.85 1.36 -43.01
N ILE A 155 17.89 2.12 -42.50
CA ILE A 155 16.46 1.91 -42.76
C ILE A 155 16.16 2.12 -44.25
N ALA A 156 16.71 3.15 -44.88
CA ALA A 156 16.53 3.40 -46.31
C ALA A 156 17.06 2.23 -47.16
N HIS A 157 18.24 1.71 -46.84
CA HIS A 157 18.78 0.53 -47.51
C HIS A 157 17.87 -0.71 -47.31
N MET A 158 17.41 -0.96 -46.08
CA MET A 158 16.48 -2.07 -45.80
C MET A 158 15.14 -1.91 -46.53
N GLN A 159 14.61 -0.69 -46.60
CA GLN A 159 13.38 -0.40 -47.35
C GLN A 159 13.56 -0.65 -48.85
N ALA A 160 14.71 -0.26 -49.42
CA ALA A 160 15.02 -0.53 -50.82
C ALA A 160 15.15 -2.02 -51.14
N VAL A 161 15.74 -2.81 -50.21
CA VAL A 161 15.85 -4.27 -50.37
C VAL A 161 14.51 -4.98 -50.18
N ARG A 162 13.63 -4.45 -49.32
CA ARG A 162 12.29 -5.02 -49.07
C ARG A 162 11.41 -4.86 -50.31
N LYS A 163 11.06 -5.99 -50.93
CA LYS A 163 10.02 -6.05 -51.95
C LYS A 163 8.66 -6.27 -51.29
N PHE A 164 7.70 -5.39 -51.58
CA PHE A 164 6.31 -5.52 -51.12
C PHE A 164 5.72 -6.83 -51.65
N LYS A 165 5.13 -7.64 -50.76
CA LYS A 165 4.44 -8.89 -51.11
C LYS A 165 2.95 -8.70 -50.81
N PRO A 166 2.13 -8.40 -51.83
CA PRO A 166 0.72 -8.07 -51.65
C PRO A 166 -0.19 -9.30 -51.69
N TYR A 167 0.08 -10.34 -50.91
CA TYR A 167 -0.85 -11.46 -50.66
C TYR A 167 -0.51 -12.11 -49.32
#